data_AF-A0AA38YJN1-F1
#
_entry.id   AF-A0AA38YJN1-F1
#
_cell.length_a   1.000
_cell.length_b   1.000
_cell.length_c   1.000
_cell.angle_alpha   90.00
_cell.angle_beta   90.00
_cell.angle_gamma   90.00
#
_symmetry.space_group_name_H-M   'P 1'
#
loop_
_entity.id
_entity.type
_entity.pdbx_description
1 polymer ?
#
loop_
_entity_poly.entity_id
_entity_poly.type
_entity_poly.pdbx_seq_one_letter_code
_entity_poly.pdbx_strand_id
1 'polypeptide(L)'
;MWNKRPEFTAWLAEIKQVNLESLPNWEEKQMFKEFMEDHNTATFTSKKYYNIDAYYRRKMEREMKKGSKKVLATERTVFNDEEQRRLELQRERERYKEVQVEELKRSMQSGMAQAMKEQAQLREEMAYQYKVGNSEAAAAIQRRLDPDVAM
;
A
#
# COMPACT_ATOMS: atom_id res chain seq x y z
N MET A 1 19.82 -14.50 -10.84
CA MET A 1 19.72 -13.64 -9.64
C MET A 1 19.40 -14.53 -8.44
N TRP A 2 20.03 -14.29 -7.30
CA TRP A 2 20.26 -15.28 -6.25
C TRP A 2 19.00 -15.59 -5.42
N ASN A 3 18.25 -16.63 -5.78
CA ASN A 3 17.03 -17.06 -5.06
C ASN A 3 17.27 -17.45 -3.59
N LYS A 4 18.54 -17.64 -3.20
CA LYS A 4 18.97 -18.00 -1.83
C LYS A 4 19.60 -16.86 -1.05
N ARG A 5 19.59 -15.64 -1.61
CA ARG A 5 20.16 -14.46 -0.96
C ARG A 5 19.52 -14.15 0.39
N PRO A 6 18.18 -14.20 0.55
CA PRO A 6 17.56 -13.97 1.86
C PRO A 6 18.03 -14.99 2.91
N GLU A 7 18.13 -16.27 2.54
CA GLU A 7 18.61 -17.34 3.42
C GLU A 7 20.08 -17.17 3.81
N PHE A 8 20.92 -16.83 2.83
CA PHE A 8 22.34 -16.57 3.04
C PHE A 8 22.59 -15.37 3.95
N THR A 9 21.88 -14.25 3.73
CA THR A 9 22.02 -13.05 4.57
C THR A 9 21.66 -13.34 6.03
N ALA A 10 20.57 -14.08 6.28
CA ALA A 10 20.19 -14.42 7.65
C ALA A 10 21.18 -15.39 8.32
N TRP A 11 21.71 -16.35 7.56
CA TRP A 11 22.74 -17.26 8.07
C TRP A 11 24.03 -16.52 8.44
N LEU A 12 24.46 -15.57 7.60
CA LEU A 12 25.61 -14.73 7.90
C LEU A 12 25.41 -13.89 9.16
N ALA A 13 24.24 -13.25 9.30
CA ALA A 13 23.96 -12.41 10.45
C ALA A 13 23.80 -13.20 11.76
N GLU A 14 23.19 -14.39 11.73
CA GLU A 14 22.86 -15.15 12.93
C GLU A 14 23.95 -16.15 13.34
N ILE A 15 24.57 -16.84 12.38
CA ILE A 15 25.59 -17.87 12.67
C ILE A 15 26.98 -17.25 12.68
N LYS A 16 27.34 -16.51 11.62
CA LYS A 16 28.67 -15.93 11.49
C LYS A 16 28.79 -14.57 12.19
N GLN A 17 27.67 -13.94 12.55
CA GLN A 17 27.61 -12.59 13.14
C GLN A 17 28.31 -11.52 12.31
N VAL A 18 28.32 -11.69 10.98
CA VAL A 18 28.94 -10.75 10.04
C VAL A 18 27.87 -10.05 9.23
N ASN A 19 28.00 -8.74 9.09
CA ASN A 19 27.16 -7.95 8.20
C ASN A 19 27.64 -8.07 6.75
N LEU A 20 26.72 -8.40 5.86
CA LEU A 20 27.00 -8.58 4.42
C LEU A 20 27.60 -7.32 3.78
N GLU A 21 27.23 -6.14 4.29
CA GLU A 21 27.76 -4.84 3.82
C GLU A 21 29.21 -4.56 4.23
N SER A 22 29.73 -5.28 5.24
CA SER A 22 31.11 -5.12 5.69
C SER A 22 32.08 -6.05 4.94
N LEU A 23 31.56 -6.99 4.14
CA LEU A 23 32.36 -8.04 3.50
C LEU A 23 32.78 -7.66 2.07
N PRO A 24 34.05 -7.84 1.69
CA PRO A 24 34.48 -7.73 0.31
C PRO A 24 33.92 -8.89 -0.54
N ASN A 25 33.66 -8.63 -1.83
CA ASN A 25 33.00 -9.56 -2.75
C ASN A 25 33.68 -10.95 -2.89
N TRP A 26 34.97 -11.06 -2.61
CA TRP A 26 35.67 -12.35 -2.63
C TRP A 26 35.34 -13.22 -1.39
N GLU A 27 35.16 -12.58 -0.24
CA GLU A 27 34.83 -13.22 1.03
C GLU A 27 33.36 -13.64 1.04
N GLU A 28 32.47 -12.80 0.46
CA GLU A 28 31.07 -13.16 0.21
C GLU A 28 30.95 -14.50 -0.56
N LYS A 29 31.77 -14.68 -1.60
CA LYS A 29 31.77 -15.92 -2.40
C LYS A 29 32.28 -17.13 -1.63
N GLN A 30 33.23 -16.97 -0.71
CA GLN A 30 33.71 -18.07 0.13
C GLN A 30 32.65 -18.48 1.14
N MET A 31 32.07 -17.50 1.84
CA MET A 31 31.00 -17.73 2.79
C MET A 31 29.77 -18.36 2.12
N PHE A 32 29.47 -17.97 0.88
CA PHE A 32 28.38 -18.59 0.13
C PHE A 32 28.64 -20.06 -0.23
N LYS A 33 29.90 -20.43 -0.49
CA LYS A 33 30.25 -21.85 -0.74
C LYS A 33 30.01 -22.69 0.52
N GLU A 34 30.46 -22.19 1.68
CA GLU A 34 30.23 -22.84 2.98
C GLU A 34 28.72 -22.96 3.27
N PHE A 35 27.95 -21.89 3.05
CA PHE A 35 26.50 -21.91 3.16
C PHE A 35 25.85 -22.96 2.24
N MET A 36 26.30 -23.06 0.98
CA MET A 36 25.77 -24.05 0.04
C MET A 36 26.15 -25.48 0.43
N GLU A 37 27.35 -25.68 0.97
CA GLU A 37 27.77 -26.97 1.51
C GLU A 37 26.87 -27.40 2.67
N ASP A 38 26.63 -26.52 3.63
CA ASP A 38 25.74 -26.80 4.77
C ASP A 38 24.27 -26.99 4.35
N HIS A 39 23.84 -26.24 3.33
CA HIS A 39 22.50 -26.38 2.75
C HIS A 39 22.33 -27.75 2.07
N ASN A 40 23.34 -28.20 1.33
CA ASN A 40 23.28 -29.46 0.59
C ASN A 40 23.49 -30.68 1.50
N THR A 41 24.31 -30.55 2.54
CA THR A 41 24.58 -31.62 3.52
C THR A 41 23.58 -31.67 4.66
N ALA A 42 22.61 -30.75 4.67
CA ALA A 42 21.57 -30.65 5.68
C ALA A 42 22.10 -30.45 7.12
N THR A 43 23.24 -29.78 7.28
CA THR A 43 23.95 -29.60 8.56
C THR A 43 23.57 -28.32 9.32
N PHE A 44 22.66 -27.49 8.81
CA PHE A 44 22.28 -26.26 9.51
C PHE A 44 21.65 -26.54 10.88
N THR A 45 22.05 -25.72 11.86
CA THR A 45 21.56 -25.77 13.24
C THR A 45 20.04 -25.56 13.37
N SER A 46 19.42 -24.88 12.40
CA SER A 46 17.99 -24.58 12.39
C SER A 46 17.38 -24.77 11.00
N LYS A 47 16.16 -25.33 10.97
CA LYS A 47 15.37 -25.49 9.75
C LYS A 47 15.03 -24.16 9.05
N LYS A 48 15.20 -23.04 9.75
CA LYS A 48 14.97 -21.68 9.25
C LYS A 48 15.78 -21.39 7.98
N TYR A 49 17.03 -21.84 7.90
CA TYR A 49 17.96 -21.45 6.84
C TYR A 49 17.75 -22.22 5.51
N TYR A 50 16.92 -23.26 5.48
CA TYR A 50 16.55 -23.92 4.23
C TYR A 50 15.49 -23.14 3.45
N ASN A 51 14.54 -22.56 4.19
CA ASN A 51 13.43 -21.78 3.64
C ASN A 51 12.89 -20.82 4.71
N ILE A 52 13.39 -19.58 4.66
CA ILE A 52 13.03 -18.54 5.61
C ILE A 52 11.55 -18.15 5.51
N ASP A 53 11.02 -18.08 4.29
CA ASP A 53 9.63 -17.69 4.08
C ASP A 53 8.66 -18.72 4.64
N ALA A 54 8.93 -20.01 4.45
CA ALA A 54 8.13 -21.07 5.02
C ALA A 54 8.23 -21.08 6.55
N TYR A 55 9.42 -20.79 7.10
CA TYR A 55 9.61 -20.67 8.54
C TYR A 55 8.78 -19.54 9.14
N TYR A 56 8.84 -18.32 8.56
CA TYR A 56 8.07 -17.19 9.05
C TYR A 56 6.57 -17.36 8.82
N ARG A 57 6.14 -17.93 7.69
CA ARG A 57 4.72 -18.27 7.48
C ARG A 57 4.20 -19.22 8.55
N ARG A 58 4.93 -20.28 8.86
CA ARG A 58 4.56 -21.21 9.96
C ARG A 58 4.59 -20.55 11.33
N LYS A 59 5.55 -19.64 11.57
CA LYS A 59 5.62 -18.87 12.82
C LYS A 59 4.38 -17.98 12.96
N MET A 60 4.05 -17.20 11.93
CA MET A 60 2.86 -16.36 11.88
C MET A 60 1.58 -17.17 12.05
N GLU A 61 1.44 -18.31 11.37
CA GLU A 61 0.28 -19.19 11.51
C GLU A 61 0.13 -19.74 12.93
N ARG A 62 1.25 -20.12 13.58
CA ARG A 62 1.26 -20.56 14.97
C ARG A 62 0.85 -19.44 15.91
N GLU A 63 1.35 -18.23 15.72
CA GLU A 63 1.00 -17.07 16.54
C GLU A 63 -0.48 -16.67 16.34
N MET A 64 -1.00 -16.70 15.11
CA MET A 64 -2.42 -16.51 14.82
C MET A 64 -3.30 -17.59 15.46
N LYS A 65 -2.88 -18.86 15.40
CA LYS A 65 -3.57 -19.98 16.07
C LYS A 65 -3.50 -19.90 17.59
N LYS A 66 -2.43 -19.36 18.17
CA LYS A 66 -2.33 -19.10 19.61
C LYS A 66 -3.19 -17.92 20.04
N GLY A 67 -3.22 -16.85 19.25
CA GLY A 67 -4.07 -15.67 19.49
C GLY A 67 -5.56 -15.99 19.40
N SER A 68 -5.95 -16.89 18.50
CA SER A 68 -7.35 -17.37 18.39
C SER A 68 -7.74 -18.43 19.43
N LYS A 69 -6.77 -19.15 20.03
CA LYS A 69 -7.05 -20.16 21.07
C LYS A 69 -7.36 -19.61 22.47
N LYS A 70 -7.36 -18.29 22.67
CA LYS A 70 -7.70 -17.65 23.97
C LYS A 70 -8.91 -16.70 23.89
N VAL A 71 -9.94 -17.07 23.14
CA VAL A 71 -11.31 -16.55 23.37
C VAL A 71 -12.19 -17.66 23.95
N LEU A 72 -11.62 -18.45 24.88
CA LEU A 72 -12.41 -19.11 25.91
C LEU A 72 -12.69 -18.03 26.94
N ALA A 73 -13.86 -17.39 26.85
CA ALA A 73 -14.54 -16.57 27.85
C ALA A 73 -13.69 -16.20 29.09
N THR A 74 -12.66 -15.37 28.92
CA THR A 74 -12.14 -14.59 30.03
C THR A 74 -13.14 -13.48 30.21
N GLU A 75 -13.91 -13.54 31.30
CA GLU A 75 -14.75 -12.44 31.75
C GLU A 75 -13.94 -11.15 31.63
N ARG A 76 -14.48 -10.18 30.89
CA ARG A 76 -13.83 -8.92 30.58
C ARG A 76 -13.69 -8.10 31.86
N THR A 77 -12.61 -8.29 32.61
CA THR A 77 -12.25 -7.48 33.77
C THR A 77 -11.42 -6.26 33.37
N VAL A 78 -11.90 -5.48 32.40
CA VAL A 78 -11.29 -4.17 32.08
C VAL A 78 -12.36 -3.10 32.25
N PHE A 79 -12.37 -2.51 33.45
CA PHE A 79 -13.10 -1.32 33.86
C PHE A 79 -12.44 -0.06 33.29
N ASN A 80 -12.39 0.08 31.97
CA ASN A 80 -12.03 1.35 31.33
C ASN A 80 -13.03 1.66 30.21
N ASP A 81 -14.31 1.68 30.58
CA ASP A 81 -15.46 1.88 29.72
C ASP A 81 -15.57 3.33 29.20
N GLU A 82 -15.05 4.31 29.94
CA GLU A 82 -15.11 5.72 29.57
C GLU A 82 -14.23 6.10 28.37
N GLU A 83 -12.99 5.60 28.27
CA GLU A 83 -12.12 5.90 27.13
C GLU A 83 -12.60 5.22 25.84
N GLN A 84 -13.12 4.01 25.94
CA GLN A 84 -13.70 3.31 24.80
C GLN A 84 -14.94 4.03 24.28
N ARG A 85 -15.81 4.49 25.19
CA ARG A 85 -16.99 5.30 24.83
C ARG A 85 -16.60 6.63 24.17
N ARG A 86 -15.52 7.27 24.62
CA ARG A 86 -15.01 8.52 24.02
C ARG A 86 -14.55 8.31 22.59
N LEU A 87 -13.81 7.22 22.32
CA LEU A 87 -13.35 6.86 20.98
C LEU A 87 -14.51 6.50 20.04
N GLU A 88 -15.53 5.80 20.55
CA GLU A 88 -16.74 5.48 19.78
C GLU A 88 -17.51 6.74 19.39
N LEU A 89 -17.73 7.67 20.34
CA LEU A 89 -18.38 8.96 20.06
C LEU A 89 -17.60 9.80 19.05
N GLN A 90 -16.26 9.76 19.11
CA GLN A 90 -15.41 10.51 18.20
C GLN A 90 -15.52 9.96 16.77
N ARG A 91 -15.49 8.63 16.61
CA ARG A 91 -15.72 7.99 15.30
C ARG A 91 -17.11 8.27 14.75
N GLU A 92 -18.13 8.28 15.60
CA GLU A 92 -19.50 8.57 15.16
C GLU A 92 -19.64 10.03 14.68
N ARG A 93 -19.00 10.99 15.38
CA ARG A 93 -18.92 12.39 14.94
C ARG A 93 -18.15 12.56 13.64
N GLU A 94 -17.04 11.84 13.46
CA GLU A 94 -16.27 11.86 12.23
C GLU A 94 -17.10 11.33 11.06
N ARG A 95 -17.78 10.19 11.24
CA ARG A 95 -18.70 9.64 10.23
C ARG A 95 -19.82 10.62 9.87
N TYR A 96 -20.41 11.28 10.87
CA TYR A 96 -21.46 12.28 10.62
C TYR A 96 -20.93 13.49 9.83
N LYS A 97 -19.71 13.95 10.12
CA LYS A 97 -19.04 15.01 9.35
C LYS A 97 -18.73 14.58 7.93
N GLU A 98 -18.26 13.35 7.73
CA GLU A 98 -17.98 12.79 6.41
C GLU A 98 -19.25 12.74 5.55
N VAL A 99 -20.36 12.25 6.11
CA VAL A 99 -21.66 12.22 5.41
C VAL A 99 -22.13 13.62 5.02
N GLN A 100 -22.03 14.61 5.92
CA GLN A 100 -22.38 15.99 5.59
C GLN A 100 -21.48 16.60 4.51
N VAL A 101 -20.18 16.31 4.53
CA VAL A 101 -19.25 16.75 3.48
C VAL A 101 -19.57 16.06 2.15
N GLU A 102 -19.94 14.79 2.16
CA GLU A 102 -20.33 14.06 0.96
C GLU A 102 -21.64 14.61 0.37
N GLU A 103 -22.62 14.91 1.22
CA GLU A 103 -23.88 15.53 0.82
C GLU A 103 -23.67 16.94 0.27
N LEU A 104 -22.82 17.75 0.91
CA LEU A 104 -22.40 19.05 0.40
C LEU A 104 -21.67 18.93 -0.95
N LYS A 105 -20.79 17.93 -1.12
CA LYS A 105 -20.15 17.65 -2.41
C LYS A 105 -21.18 17.28 -3.48
N ARG A 106 -22.20 16.48 -3.14
CA ARG A 106 -23.29 16.12 -4.07
C ARG A 106 -24.16 17.32 -4.45
N SER A 107 -24.46 18.21 -3.50
CA SER A 107 -25.21 19.44 -3.80
C SER A 107 -24.38 20.41 -4.64
N MET A 108 -23.10 20.59 -4.33
CA MET A 108 -22.16 21.38 -5.15
C MET A 108 -21.97 20.82 -6.55
N GLN A 109 -22.11 19.50 -6.74
CA GLN A 109 -22.06 18.85 -8.05
C GLN A 109 -23.26 19.19 -8.94
N SER A 110 -24.36 19.75 -8.40
CA SER A 110 -25.51 20.13 -9.20
C SER A 110 -25.33 21.52 -9.83
N GLY A 111 -25.52 21.61 -11.15
CA GLY A 111 -25.54 22.87 -11.92
C GLY A 111 -24.16 23.46 -12.21
N MET A 112 -23.60 24.24 -11.28
CA MET A 112 -22.43 25.10 -11.54
C MET A 112 -21.12 24.30 -11.69
N ALA A 113 -20.89 23.29 -10.85
CA ALA A 113 -19.66 22.49 -10.93
C ALA A 113 -19.64 21.56 -12.16
N GLN A 114 -20.81 21.10 -12.62
CA GLN A 114 -20.95 20.37 -13.88
C GLN A 114 -20.67 21.29 -15.06
N ALA A 115 -21.28 22.48 -15.09
CA ALA A 115 -21.03 23.48 -16.13
C ALA A 115 -19.55 23.89 -16.21
N MET A 116 -18.87 24.08 -15.08
CA MET A 116 -17.42 24.37 -15.06
C MET A 116 -16.57 23.19 -15.55
N LYS A 117 -16.95 21.94 -15.22
CA LYS A 117 -16.27 20.74 -15.76
C LYS A 117 -16.45 20.61 -17.27
N GLU A 118 -17.65 20.84 -17.78
CA GLU A 118 -17.94 20.79 -19.21
C GLU A 118 -17.19 21.89 -19.96
N GLN A 119 -17.15 23.11 -19.44
CA GLN A 119 -16.34 24.18 -20.02
C GLN A 119 -14.84 23.84 -20.02
N ALA A 120 -14.33 23.21 -18.95
CA ALA A 120 -12.94 22.78 -18.88
C ALA A 120 -12.62 21.68 -19.91
N GLN A 121 -13.50 20.70 -20.08
CA GLN A 121 -13.36 19.63 -21.07
C GLN A 121 -13.38 20.18 -22.50
N LEU A 122 -14.29 21.11 -22.82
CA LEU A 122 -14.34 21.75 -24.14
C LEU A 122 -13.06 22.55 -24.44
N ARG A 123 -12.47 23.22 -23.44
CA ARG A 123 -11.17 23.92 -23.61
C ARG A 123 -10.02 22.95 -23.83
N GLU A 124 -10.01 21.81 -23.14
CA GLU A 124 -9.00 20.76 -23.33
C GLU A 124 -9.13 20.12 -24.72
N GLU A 125 -10.35 19.82 -25.15
CA GLU A 125 -10.63 19.28 -26.49
C GLU A 125 -10.22 20.26 -27.58
N MET A 126 -10.52 21.55 -27.42
CA MET A 126 -10.06 22.60 -28.32
C MET A 126 -8.52 22.61 -28.42
N ALA A 127 -7.81 22.57 -27.29
CA ALA A 127 -6.35 22.54 -27.27
C ALA A 127 -5.79 21.29 -27.97
N TYR A 128 -6.46 20.14 -27.82
CA TYR A 128 -6.13 18.92 -28.54
C TYR A 128 -6.33 19.06 -30.05
N GLN A 129 -7.45 19.61 -30.50
CA GLN A 129 -7.72 19.84 -31.93
C GLN A 129 -6.69 20.79 -32.57
N TYR A 130 -6.29 21.85 -31.84
CA TYR A 130 -5.18 22.71 -32.27
C TYR A 130 -3.86 21.95 -32.39
N LYS A 131 -3.56 21.07 -31.43
CA LYS A 131 -2.33 20.24 -31.46
C LYS A 131 -2.32 19.23 -32.61
N VAL A 132 -3.50 18.73 -33.00
CA VAL A 132 -3.68 17.81 -34.13
C VAL A 132 -3.73 18.55 -35.48
N GLY A 133 -3.82 19.89 -35.48
CA GLY A 133 -3.84 20.74 -36.68
C GLY A 133 -5.21 20.87 -37.33
N ASN A 134 -6.28 20.48 -36.64
CA ASN A 134 -7.66 20.62 -37.12
C ASN A 134 -8.26 21.95 -36.64
N SER A 135 -7.95 23.03 -37.37
CA SER A 135 -8.36 24.40 -37.04
C SER A 135 -9.87 24.65 -37.15
N GLU A 136 -10.56 23.93 -38.03
CA GLU A 136 -12.01 24.04 -38.22
C GLU A 136 -12.78 23.47 -37.02
N ALA A 137 -12.39 22.30 -36.52
CA ALA A 137 -12.98 21.70 -35.33
C ALA A 137 -12.72 22.54 -34.07
N ALA A 138 -11.51 23.11 -33.94
CA ALA A 138 -11.18 24.00 -32.83
C ALA A 138 -12.02 25.30 -32.84
N ALA A 139 -12.25 25.87 -34.03
CA ALA A 139 -13.11 27.06 -34.18
C ALA A 139 -14.59 26.78 -33.87
N ALA A 140 -15.09 25.58 -34.18
CA ALA A 140 -16.44 25.16 -33.82
C ALA A 140 -16.62 25.03 -32.30
N ILE A 141 -15.61 24.50 -31.59
CA ILE A 141 -15.61 24.40 -30.12
C ILE A 141 -15.51 25.79 -29.48
N GLN A 142 -14.70 26.70 -30.04
CA GLN A 142 -14.61 28.09 -29.58
C GLN A 142 -15.96 28.81 -29.63
N ARG A 143 -16.71 28.70 -30.73
CA ARG A 143 -18.06 29.29 -30.85
C ARG A 143 -19.05 28.76 -29.82
N ARG A 144 -18.87 27.52 -29.36
CA ARG A 144 -19.70 26.90 -28.32
C ARG A 144 -19.31 27.36 -26.90
N LEU A 145 -18.07 27.81 -26.72
CA LEU A 145 -17.54 28.35 -25.46
C LEU A 145 -17.85 29.84 -25.27
N ASP A 146 -18.09 30.59 -26.35
CA ASP A 146 -18.39 32.02 -26.29
C ASP A 146 -19.85 32.28 -25.87
N PRO A 147 -20.10 32.99 -24.75
CA PRO A 147 -21.45 33.22 -24.22
C PRO A 147 -22.27 34.26 -25.01
N ASP A 148 -21.67 34.98 -25.96
CA ASP A 148 -22.26 36.15 -26.63
C ASP A 148 -22.99 35.82 -27.96
N VAL A 149 -23.08 34.54 -28.33
CA VAL A 149 -23.81 34.08 -29.54
C VAL A 149 -25.24 33.63 -29.23
N ALA A 150 -25.64 33.63 -27.95
CA ALA A 150 -26.95 33.18 -27.49
C ALA A 150 -27.78 34.27 -26.73
N MET A 151 -27.51 35.55 -26.98
CA MET A 151 -28.47 36.66 -26.72
C MET A 151 -28.84 37.38 -28.01
#